data_AF-A0A4R5TJ01-F1
#
_entry.id   AF-A0A4R5TJ01-F1
#
_cell.length_a   1.000
_cell.length_b   1.000
_cell.length_c   1.000
_cell.angle_alpha   90.00
_cell.angle_beta   90.00
_cell.angle_gamma   90.00
#
_symmetry.space_group_name_H-M   'P 1'
#
loop_
_entity.id
_entity.type
_entity.pdbx_description
1 polymer ?
#
loop_
_entity_poly.entity_id
_entity_poly.type
_entity_poly.pdbx_seq_one_letter_code
_entity_poly.pdbx_strand_id
1 'polypeptide(L)'
;MAAGLPFSWAERAITFQEPELPSGAPDVLLLRLKVTDIHGAASLTEHELKLLHFISSRSKARIRNITDLLCWSPKAAAKTVASLAEKQLLSVRGDLLVPSLNAKSLLARDIIAIEAKIGGWKRAIIQAQRNKWFASQSYILLSGTVPAAAKDAAETEGVGILRYGKGRTEVVVRSEKMRLPGSYASWLVSMWGHREAHA
;
A
#
# COMPACT_ATOMS: atom_id res chain seq x y z
N MET A 1 -1.07 14.20 -16.54
CA MET A 1 -0.22 13.10 -16.01
C MET A 1 1.16 13.24 -16.62
N ALA A 2 2.22 13.21 -15.81
CA ALA A 2 3.60 13.39 -16.29
C ALA A 2 3.94 12.29 -17.32
N ALA A 3 4.30 12.70 -18.53
CA ALA A 3 4.73 11.79 -19.57
C ALA A 3 5.97 10.99 -19.10
N GLY A 4 5.93 9.67 -19.31
CA GLY A 4 7.07 8.77 -19.14
C GLY A 4 7.31 8.15 -17.75
N LEU A 5 6.27 8.09 -16.91
CA LEU A 5 6.25 7.13 -15.79
C LEU A 5 6.20 5.68 -16.32
N PRO A 6 6.70 4.67 -15.57
CA PRO A 6 6.67 3.25 -15.98
C PRO A 6 5.27 2.66 -16.12
N PHE A 7 4.23 3.46 -15.85
CA PHE A 7 2.86 3.01 -15.74
C PHE A 7 2.03 3.83 -16.72
N SER A 8 1.44 3.13 -17.69
CA SER A 8 0.33 3.66 -18.48
C SER A 8 -0.94 3.24 -17.75
N TRP A 9 -1.53 4.17 -17.00
CA TRP A 9 -2.85 3.98 -16.43
C TRP A 9 -3.85 4.73 -17.32
N ALA A 10 -4.79 3.98 -17.90
CA ALA A 10 -5.94 4.57 -18.57
C ALA A 10 -6.83 5.35 -17.57
N GLU A 11 -6.80 4.91 -16.31
CA GLU A 11 -7.50 5.51 -15.18
C GLU A 11 -6.60 6.48 -14.40
N ARG A 12 -7.21 7.44 -13.72
CA ARG A 12 -6.50 8.43 -12.90
C ARG A 12 -5.91 7.76 -11.65
N ALA A 13 -4.63 8.01 -11.42
CA ALA A 13 -3.94 7.68 -10.18
C ALA A 13 -4.53 8.45 -8.98
N ILE A 14 -4.62 7.81 -7.82
CA ILE A 14 -4.65 8.54 -6.55
C ILE A 14 -3.20 8.84 -6.16
N THR A 15 -2.93 10.08 -5.76
CA THR A 15 -1.58 10.55 -5.47
C THR A 15 -1.55 11.18 -4.09
N PHE A 16 -0.61 10.75 -3.25
CA PHE A 16 -0.27 11.43 -2.00
C PHE A 16 1.14 11.98 -2.09
N GLN A 17 1.35 13.17 -1.54
CA GLN A 17 2.67 13.80 -1.39
C GLN A 17 3.06 13.72 0.08
N GLU A 18 4.27 13.23 0.35
CA GLU A 18 4.84 13.08 1.68
C GLU A 18 3.90 12.43 2.72
N PRO A 19 3.17 11.32 2.41
CA PRO A 19 2.27 10.73 3.38
C PRO A 19 3.05 10.14 4.57
N GLU A 20 2.63 10.47 5.79
CA GLU A 20 3.23 9.94 7.01
C GLU A 20 2.76 8.50 7.28
N LEU A 21 3.65 7.51 7.06
CA LEU A 21 3.42 6.14 7.49
C LEU A 21 4.19 5.85 8.79
N PRO A 22 3.75 4.85 9.59
CA PRO A 22 4.45 4.47 10.82
C PRO A 22 5.94 4.12 10.65
N SER A 23 6.37 3.77 9.44
CA SER A 23 7.74 3.37 9.11
C SER A 23 8.60 4.47 8.46
N GLY A 24 8.00 5.62 8.11
CA GLY A 24 8.63 6.67 7.30
C GLY A 24 7.67 7.28 6.27
N ALA A 25 8.09 8.35 5.62
CA ALA A 25 7.29 9.08 4.64
C ALA A 25 7.98 9.03 3.26
N PRO A 26 7.42 8.36 2.24
CA PRO A 26 7.92 8.49 0.88
C PRO A 26 7.59 9.89 0.34
N ASP A 27 8.40 10.45 -0.54
CA ASP A 27 8.13 11.78 -1.11
C ASP A 27 6.83 11.79 -1.95
N VAL A 28 6.58 10.72 -2.72
CA VAL A 28 5.34 10.55 -3.50
C VAL A 28 4.84 9.11 -3.41
N LEU A 29 3.53 8.96 -3.24
CA LEU A 29 2.84 7.69 -3.29
C LEU A 29 1.76 7.71 -4.37
N LEU A 30 1.82 6.77 -5.31
CA LEU A 30 0.80 6.57 -6.34
C LEU A 30 0.05 5.28 -6.08
N LEU A 31 -1.28 5.35 -6.11
CA LEU A 31 -2.15 4.20 -5.94
C LEU A 31 -3.04 4.01 -7.15
N ARG A 32 -3.21 2.75 -7.52
CA ARG A 32 -4.27 2.30 -8.41
C ARG A 32 -5.16 1.34 -7.65
N LEU A 33 -6.41 1.74 -7.40
CA LEU A 33 -7.40 0.88 -6.78
C LEU A 33 -7.89 -0.19 -7.76
N LYS A 34 -8.61 -1.18 -7.23
CA LYS A 34 -9.38 -2.11 -8.06
C LYS A 34 -10.72 -1.45 -8.40
N VAL A 35 -11.27 -1.75 -9.57
CA VAL A 35 -12.53 -1.17 -10.08
C VAL A 35 -13.77 -1.63 -9.27
N THR A 36 -13.58 -2.47 -8.25
CA THR A 36 -14.67 -2.95 -7.41
C THR A 36 -15.06 -1.89 -6.39
N ASP A 37 -16.31 -1.44 -6.43
CA ASP A 37 -16.90 -0.66 -5.35
C ASP A 37 -17.07 -1.55 -4.11
N ILE A 38 -16.60 -1.06 -2.97
CA ILE A 38 -16.58 -1.82 -1.72
C ILE A 38 -17.38 -1.04 -0.69
N HIS A 39 -18.51 -1.62 -0.33
CA HIS A 39 -19.42 -1.02 0.64
C HIS A 39 -18.70 -0.67 1.95
N GLY A 40 -18.74 0.61 2.31
CA GLY A 40 -18.14 1.12 3.55
C GLY A 40 -16.61 1.16 3.56
N ALA A 41 -15.92 1.04 2.42
CA ALA A 41 -14.47 1.16 2.36
C ALA A 41 -13.97 2.55 2.81
N ALA A 42 -14.65 3.63 2.40
CA ALA A 42 -14.31 5.00 2.82
C ALA A 42 -14.52 5.23 4.32
N SER A 43 -15.52 4.58 4.94
CA SER A 43 -15.85 4.73 6.36
C SER A 43 -15.11 3.74 7.27
N LEU A 44 -14.22 2.91 6.71
CA LEU A 44 -13.44 1.95 7.48
C LEU A 44 -12.50 2.67 8.45
N THR A 45 -12.50 2.27 9.71
CA THR A 45 -11.62 2.81 10.76
C THR A 45 -10.29 2.05 10.82
N GLU A 46 -9.26 2.65 11.41
CA GLU A 46 -7.98 1.96 11.63
C GLU A 46 -8.10 0.74 12.55
N HIS A 47 -9.01 0.79 13.54
CA HIS A 47 -9.27 -0.35 14.41
C HIS A 47 -9.86 -1.52 13.62
N GLU A 48 -10.86 -1.27 12.77
CA GLU A 48 -11.41 -2.28 11.87
C GLU A 48 -10.37 -2.81 10.89
N LEU A 49 -9.51 -1.94 10.34
CA LEU A 49 -8.44 -2.32 9.44
C LEU A 49 -7.41 -3.24 10.11
N LYS A 50 -7.02 -2.95 11.35
CA LYS A 50 -6.11 -3.80 12.14
C LYS A 50 -6.68 -5.20 12.32
N LEU A 51 -7.97 -5.28 12.67
CA LEU A 51 -8.63 -6.58 12.80
C LEU A 51 -8.71 -7.31 11.46
N LEU A 52 -9.13 -6.62 10.39
CA LEU A 52 -9.23 -7.22 9.06
C LEU A 52 -7.88 -7.74 8.56
N HIS A 53 -6.80 -6.97 8.79
CA HIS A 53 -5.43 -7.40 8.50
C HIS A 53 -5.04 -8.65 9.30
N PHE A 54 -5.31 -8.66 10.61
CA PHE A 54 -5.01 -9.78 11.50
C PHE A 54 -5.70 -11.08 11.07
N ILE A 55 -6.97 -11.01 10.66
CA ILE A 55 -7.73 -12.18 10.20
C ILE A 55 -7.23 -12.59 8.79
N SER A 56 -6.98 -11.61 7.91
CA SER A 56 -6.52 -11.87 6.54
C SER A 56 -5.16 -12.57 6.47
N SER A 57 -4.25 -12.27 7.40
CA SER A 57 -2.94 -12.95 7.47
C SER A 57 -3.04 -14.42 7.93
N ARG A 58 -4.15 -14.83 8.55
CA ARG A 58 -4.39 -16.20 9.03
C ARG A 58 -5.43 -16.96 8.23
N SER A 59 -6.03 -16.33 7.22
CA SER A 59 -7.21 -16.80 6.46
C SER A 59 -8.49 -17.02 7.27
N LYS A 60 -8.40 -17.24 8.57
CA LYS A 60 -9.53 -17.36 9.51
C LYS A 60 -9.06 -17.11 10.95
N ALA A 61 -9.96 -16.68 11.82
CA ALA A 61 -9.71 -16.49 13.25
C ALA A 61 -10.95 -16.85 14.08
N ARG A 62 -10.78 -17.05 15.39
CA ARG A 62 -11.90 -17.19 16.33
C ARG A 62 -12.09 -15.91 17.12
N ILE A 63 -13.31 -15.57 17.54
CA ILE A 63 -13.56 -14.30 18.23
C ILE A 63 -12.82 -14.23 19.57
N ARG A 64 -12.76 -15.34 20.30
CA ARG A 64 -12.00 -15.47 21.55
C ARG A 64 -10.51 -15.21 21.36
N ASN A 65 -9.94 -15.60 20.22
CA ASN A 65 -8.53 -15.35 19.96
C ASN A 65 -8.25 -13.85 19.74
N ILE A 66 -9.25 -13.08 19.29
CA ILE A 66 -9.11 -11.64 19.08
C ILE A 66 -9.05 -10.91 20.41
N THR A 67 -9.92 -11.25 21.36
CA THR A 67 -9.93 -10.62 22.69
C THR A 67 -8.61 -10.83 23.40
N ASP A 68 -8.07 -12.04 23.29
CA ASP A 68 -6.85 -12.43 24.01
C ASP A 68 -5.59 -11.88 23.32
N LEU A 69 -5.50 -11.96 21.98
CA LEU A 69 -4.28 -11.59 21.25
C LEU A 69 -4.18 -10.09 20.94
N LEU A 70 -5.32 -9.40 20.77
CA LEU A 70 -5.32 -7.96 20.53
C LEU A 70 -5.52 -7.15 21.82
N CYS A 71 -5.68 -7.81 22.97
CA CYS A 71 -6.00 -7.20 24.26
C CYS A 71 -7.24 -6.31 24.19
N TRP A 72 -8.27 -6.76 23.44
CA TRP A 72 -9.51 -6.02 23.25
C TRP A 72 -10.59 -6.49 24.22
N SER A 73 -11.41 -5.55 24.71
CA SER A 73 -12.59 -5.94 25.48
C SER A 73 -13.55 -6.75 24.59
N PRO A 74 -14.28 -7.73 25.15
CA PRO A 74 -15.26 -8.51 24.39
C PRO A 74 -16.28 -7.63 23.65
N LYS A 75 -16.70 -6.53 24.29
CA LYS A 75 -17.62 -5.55 23.69
C LYS A 75 -17.00 -4.84 22.48
N ALA A 76 -15.75 -4.41 22.57
CA ALA A 76 -15.05 -3.77 21.45
C ALA A 76 -14.87 -4.73 20.29
N ALA A 77 -14.40 -5.96 20.56
CA ALA A 77 -14.23 -6.99 19.54
C ALA A 77 -15.55 -7.32 18.83
N ALA A 78 -16.64 -7.53 19.59
CA ALA A 78 -17.96 -7.80 19.02
C ALA A 78 -18.47 -6.64 18.14
N LYS A 79 -18.31 -5.38 18.60
CA LYS A 79 -18.70 -4.20 17.82
C LYS A 79 -17.92 -4.09 16.51
N THR A 80 -16.59 -4.27 16.55
CA THR A 80 -15.74 -4.21 15.36
C THR A 80 -16.05 -5.34 14.38
N VAL A 81 -16.29 -6.56 14.87
CA VAL A 81 -16.68 -7.71 14.04
C VAL A 81 -18.03 -7.46 13.36
N ALA A 82 -19.04 -6.97 14.10
CA ALA A 82 -20.35 -6.66 13.55
C ALA A 82 -20.25 -5.59 12.44
N SER A 83 -19.53 -4.50 12.71
CA SER A 83 -19.32 -3.42 11.75
C SER A 83 -18.58 -3.88 10.49
N LEU A 84 -17.58 -4.76 10.60
CA LEU A 84 -16.89 -5.35 9.45
C LEU A 84 -17.79 -6.31 8.64
N ALA A 85 -18.70 -7.02 9.32
CA ALA A 85 -19.67 -7.89 8.67
C ALA A 85 -20.74 -7.09 7.91
N GLU A 86 -21.24 -6.00 8.49
CA GLU A 86 -22.14 -5.04 7.82
C GLU A 86 -21.51 -4.44 6.56
N LYS A 87 -20.21 -4.10 6.61
CA LYS A 87 -19.41 -3.67 5.45
C LYS A 87 -19.09 -4.79 4.44
N GLN A 88 -19.56 -6.01 4.68
CA GLN A 88 -19.30 -7.20 3.86
C GLN A 88 -17.80 -7.51 3.69
N LEU A 89 -16.95 -7.10 4.64
CA LEU A 89 -15.51 -7.37 4.66
C LEU A 89 -15.17 -8.64 5.46
N LEU A 90 -16.12 -9.13 6.25
CA LEU A 90 -15.95 -10.30 7.11
C LEU A 90 -17.19 -11.18 7.10
N SER A 91 -17.00 -12.50 7.05
CA SER A 91 -18.05 -13.50 7.26
C SER A 91 -17.92 -14.10 8.65
N VAL A 92 -19.03 -14.16 9.38
CA VAL A 92 -19.13 -14.71 10.73
C VAL A 92 -19.93 -16.01 10.69
N ARG A 93 -19.37 -17.10 11.23
CA ARG A 93 -19.99 -18.43 11.31
C ARG A 93 -19.82 -18.98 12.71
N GLY A 94 -20.76 -18.66 13.60
CA GLY A 94 -20.61 -18.90 15.03
C GLY A 94 -19.40 -18.13 15.57
N ASP A 95 -18.44 -18.85 16.15
CA ASP A 95 -17.16 -18.30 16.65
C ASP A 95 -16.12 -18.07 15.53
N LEU A 96 -16.34 -18.60 14.32
CA LEU A 96 -15.36 -18.51 13.23
C LEU A 96 -15.54 -17.24 12.40
N LEU A 97 -14.44 -16.52 12.18
CA LEU A 97 -14.35 -15.31 11.39
C LEU A 97 -13.47 -15.56 10.16
N VAL A 98 -13.97 -15.20 8.98
CA VAL A 98 -13.30 -15.42 7.69
C VAL A 98 -13.35 -14.13 6.87
N PRO A 99 -12.23 -13.63 6.31
CA PRO A 99 -12.25 -12.48 5.41
C PRO A 99 -13.11 -12.78 4.19
N SER A 100 -13.93 -11.83 3.77
CA SER A 100 -14.72 -11.99 2.55
C SER A 100 -13.84 -11.85 1.30
N LEU A 101 -14.42 -12.13 0.12
CA LEU A 101 -13.77 -11.80 -1.15
C LEU A 101 -13.55 -10.29 -1.30
N ASN A 102 -14.50 -9.48 -0.81
CA ASN A 102 -14.42 -8.01 -0.85
C ASN A 102 -13.26 -7.48 0.00
N ALA A 103 -12.89 -8.16 1.10
CA ALA A 103 -11.70 -7.80 1.88
C ALA A 103 -10.43 -7.79 1.02
N LYS A 104 -10.25 -8.76 0.13
CA LYS A 104 -9.10 -8.78 -0.79
C LYS A 104 -9.19 -7.68 -1.84
N SER A 105 -10.40 -7.28 -2.22
CA SER A 105 -10.62 -6.17 -3.15
C SER A 105 -10.28 -4.82 -2.52
N LEU A 106 -10.28 -4.70 -1.18
CA LEU A 106 -9.91 -3.47 -0.48
C LEU A 106 -8.47 -3.06 -0.78
N LEU A 107 -7.58 -4.02 -0.99
CA LEU A 107 -6.20 -3.75 -1.37
C LEU A 107 -6.11 -3.14 -2.76
N ALA A 108 -5.36 -2.05 -2.84
CA ALA A 108 -4.96 -1.45 -4.10
C ALA A 108 -4.34 -2.49 -5.04
N ARG A 109 -4.58 -2.31 -6.35
CA ARG A 109 -3.95 -3.12 -7.40
C ARG A 109 -2.47 -2.85 -7.48
N ASP A 110 -2.08 -1.58 -7.38
CA ASP A 110 -0.70 -1.15 -7.33
C ASP A 110 -0.54 -0.05 -6.28
N ILE A 111 0.57 -0.13 -5.54
CA ILE A 111 1.08 0.89 -4.62
C ILE A 111 2.51 1.16 -5.07
N ILE A 112 2.78 2.38 -5.53
CA ILE A 112 4.10 2.79 -6.02
C ILE A 112 4.62 3.92 -5.15
N ALA A 113 5.70 3.65 -4.41
CA ALA A 113 6.39 4.65 -3.62
C ALA A 113 7.59 5.21 -4.40
N ILE A 114 7.72 6.53 -4.45
CA ILE A 114 8.80 7.23 -5.13
C ILE A 114 9.54 8.11 -4.13
N GLU A 115 10.85 7.93 -4.03
CA GLU A 115 11.76 8.83 -3.30
C GLU A 115 12.46 9.75 -4.31
N ALA A 116 12.22 11.05 -4.24
CA ALA A 116 12.83 12.05 -5.10
C ALA A 116 14.11 12.63 -4.46
N LYS A 117 15.19 12.64 -5.25
CA LYS A 117 16.46 13.25 -4.84
C LYS A 117 17.14 13.98 -5.99
N ILE A 118 17.58 15.21 -5.71
CA ILE A 118 18.44 16.00 -6.60
C ILE A 118 19.88 15.42 -6.61
N GLY A 119 20.30 14.73 -5.53
CA GLY A 119 21.58 14.05 -5.41
C GLY A 119 21.58 13.02 -4.26
N GLY A 120 22.61 12.17 -4.19
CA GLY A 120 22.74 11.18 -3.11
C GLY A 120 21.97 9.87 -3.34
N TRP A 121 22.08 9.30 -4.53
CA TRP A 121 21.36 8.08 -4.95
C TRP A 121 21.50 6.89 -3.98
N LYS A 122 22.64 6.74 -3.30
CA LYS A 122 22.86 5.65 -2.32
C LYS A 122 21.82 5.67 -1.20
N ARG A 123 21.55 6.86 -0.63
CA ARG A 123 20.55 7.01 0.44
C ARG A 123 19.13 6.82 -0.09
N ALA A 124 18.87 7.33 -1.30
CA ALA A 124 17.59 7.15 -1.98
C ALA A 124 17.26 5.66 -2.17
N ILE A 125 18.24 4.84 -2.61
CA ILE A 125 18.05 3.40 -2.77
C ILE A 125 17.69 2.75 -1.43
N ILE A 126 18.39 3.08 -0.34
CA ILE A 126 18.08 2.54 1.00
C ILE A 126 16.65 2.92 1.44
N GLN A 127 16.21 4.15 1.18
CA GLN A 127 14.85 4.59 1.49
C GLN A 127 13.80 3.89 0.62
N ALA A 128 14.04 3.75 -0.68
CA ALA A 128 13.17 3.03 -1.59
C ALA A 128 13.11 1.53 -1.29
N GLN A 129 14.23 0.91 -0.91
CA GLN A 129 14.29 -0.48 -0.46
C GLN A 129 13.39 -0.67 0.76
N ARG A 130 13.44 0.24 1.74
CA ARG A 130 12.52 0.21 2.88
C ARG A 130 11.08 0.22 2.39
N ASN A 131 10.70 1.13 1.49
CA ASN A 131 9.32 1.25 0.99
C ASN A 131 8.73 -0.04 0.39
N LYS A 132 9.55 -1.01 -0.04
CA LYS A 132 9.08 -2.35 -0.47
C LYS A 132 8.30 -3.10 0.63
N TRP A 133 8.41 -2.69 1.90
CA TRP A 133 7.65 -3.26 3.01
C TRP A 133 6.13 -3.06 2.89
N PHE A 134 5.68 -2.06 2.11
CA PHE A 134 4.24 -1.79 1.88
C PHE A 134 3.87 -1.60 0.41
N ALA A 135 4.81 -1.12 -0.40
CA ALA A 135 4.58 -0.81 -1.80
C ALA A 135 4.74 -2.06 -2.68
N SER A 136 3.92 -2.15 -3.73
CA SER A 136 4.09 -3.17 -4.77
C SER A 136 5.32 -2.91 -5.63
N GLN A 137 5.75 -1.66 -5.74
CA GLN A 137 6.92 -1.24 -6.50
C GLN A 137 7.51 -0.01 -5.80
N SER A 138 8.83 0.12 -5.82
CA SER A 138 9.49 1.32 -5.27
C SER A 138 10.55 1.85 -6.21
N TYR A 139 10.54 3.16 -6.37
CA TYR A 139 11.42 3.87 -7.28
C TYR A 139 12.16 4.98 -6.53
N ILE A 140 13.34 5.32 -7.04
CA ILE A 140 13.96 6.62 -6.81
C ILE A 140 13.78 7.49 -8.05
N LEU A 141 13.60 8.80 -7.86
CA LEU A 141 13.60 9.79 -8.92
C LEU A 141 14.88 10.64 -8.82
N LEU A 142 15.71 10.57 -9.85
CA LEU A 142 16.97 11.31 -9.95
C LEU A 142 16.92 12.35 -11.07
N SER A 143 17.62 13.46 -10.89
CA SER A 143 17.89 14.42 -11.96
C SER A 143 19.25 14.17 -12.61
N GLY A 144 19.38 14.53 -13.89
CA GLY A 144 20.66 14.44 -14.62
C GLY A 144 21.10 13.02 -14.97
N THR A 145 22.41 12.81 -15.06
CA THR A 145 22.99 11.52 -15.48
C THR A 145 22.94 10.49 -14.36
N VAL A 146 22.38 9.31 -14.62
CA VAL A 146 22.35 8.19 -13.67
C VAL A 146 23.66 7.39 -13.80
N PRO A 147 24.52 7.35 -12.76
CA PRO A 147 25.77 6.59 -12.79
C PRO A 147 25.52 5.08 -12.94
N ALA A 148 26.46 4.36 -13.57
CA ALA A 148 26.37 2.89 -13.70
C ALA A 148 26.22 2.20 -12.34
N ALA A 149 27.05 2.58 -11.35
CA ALA A 149 26.97 2.07 -9.99
C ALA A 149 25.60 2.27 -9.31
N ALA A 150 24.84 3.30 -9.69
CA ALA A 150 23.50 3.51 -9.17
C ALA A 150 22.51 2.50 -9.77
N LYS A 151 22.66 2.19 -11.08
CA LYS A 151 21.84 1.17 -11.76
C LYS A 151 22.11 -0.21 -11.15
N ASP A 152 23.38 -0.59 -11.03
CA ASP A 152 23.79 -1.89 -10.48
C ASP A 152 23.26 -2.09 -9.06
N ALA A 153 23.36 -1.06 -8.21
CA ALA A 153 22.83 -1.09 -6.86
C ALA A 153 21.29 -1.18 -6.85
N ALA A 154 20.61 -0.42 -7.71
CA ALA A 154 19.15 -0.44 -7.76
C ALA A 154 18.61 -1.79 -8.25
N GLU A 155 19.24 -2.39 -9.27
CA GLU A 155 18.92 -3.73 -9.75
C GLU A 155 19.15 -4.79 -8.65
N THR A 156 20.27 -4.70 -7.94
CA THR A 156 20.58 -5.60 -6.81
C THR A 156 19.51 -5.54 -5.71
N GLU A 157 18.99 -4.35 -5.42
CA GLU A 157 17.97 -4.13 -4.38
C GLU A 157 16.52 -4.30 -4.89
N GLY A 158 16.34 -4.54 -6.20
CA GLY A 158 15.02 -4.58 -6.86
C GLY A 158 14.28 -3.23 -6.84
N VAL A 159 15.01 -2.13 -6.71
CA VAL A 159 14.51 -0.75 -6.72
C VAL A 159 14.55 -0.21 -8.15
N GLY A 160 13.51 0.50 -8.57
CA GLY A 160 13.49 1.16 -9.88
C GLY A 160 14.16 2.53 -9.87
N ILE A 161 14.65 2.97 -11.02
CA ILE A 161 15.19 4.32 -11.20
C ILE A 161 14.37 5.05 -12.25
N LEU A 162 13.81 6.18 -11.85
CA LEU A 162 13.25 7.19 -12.72
C LEU A 162 14.27 8.31 -12.92
N ARG A 163 14.45 8.77 -14.15
CA ARG A 163 15.22 9.97 -14.46
C ARG A 163 14.28 11.08 -14.87
N TYR A 164 14.37 12.23 -14.22
CA TYR A 164 13.71 13.45 -14.64
C TYR A 164 14.68 14.33 -15.44
N GLY A 165 14.25 14.74 -16.64
CA GLY A 165 15.02 15.66 -17.48
C GLY A 165 14.21 16.13 -18.69
N LYS A 166 14.44 17.38 -19.12
CA LYS A 166 13.75 17.99 -20.27
C LYS A 166 12.21 17.95 -20.14
N GLY A 167 11.71 18.19 -18.92
CA GLY A 167 10.26 18.22 -18.63
C GLY A 167 9.55 16.86 -18.64
N ARG A 168 10.30 15.75 -18.80
CA ARG A 168 9.74 14.39 -18.81
C ARG A 168 10.44 13.49 -17.82
N THR A 169 9.71 12.47 -17.38
CA THR A 169 10.28 11.37 -16.61
C THR A 169 10.57 10.22 -17.57
N GLU A 170 11.59 9.43 -17.31
CA GLU A 170 11.84 8.19 -18.03
C GLU A 170 12.25 7.09 -17.05
N VAL A 171 12.05 5.84 -17.48
CA VAL A 171 12.43 4.67 -16.70
C VAL A 171 13.82 4.24 -17.12
N VAL A 172 14.77 4.32 -16.19
CA VAL A 172 16.16 3.88 -16.42
C VAL A 172 16.33 2.44 -15.95
N VAL A 173 15.75 2.10 -14.80
CA VAL A 173 15.69 0.75 -14.23
C VAL A 173 14.24 0.49 -13.79
N ARG A 174 13.68 -0.67 -14.14
CA ARG A 174 12.34 -1.06 -13.67
C ARG A 174 12.44 -1.65 -12.27
N SER A 175 11.49 -1.28 -11.40
CA SER A 175 11.40 -1.88 -10.06
C SER A 175 10.90 -3.31 -10.17
N GLU A 176 11.39 -4.16 -9.26
CA GLU A 176 10.80 -5.48 -9.01
C GLU A 176 9.36 -5.33 -8.49
N LYS A 177 8.45 -6.15 -9.00
CA LYS A 177 7.05 -6.12 -8.56
C LYS A 177 6.80 -7.07 -7.39
N MET A 178 6.51 -6.49 -6.23
CA MET A 178 6.13 -7.19 -5.00
C MET A 178 4.63 -7.54 -5.00
N ARG A 179 4.30 -8.63 -4.32
CA ARG A 179 2.90 -9.02 -4.07
C ARG A 179 2.29 -8.14 -2.98
N LEU A 180 1.01 -7.84 -3.10
CA LEU A 180 0.22 -7.17 -2.07
C LEU A 180 -0.74 -8.16 -1.38
N PRO A 181 -0.98 -8.01 -0.06
CA PRO A 181 -0.38 -7.02 0.82
C PRO A 181 1.05 -7.44 1.24
N GLY A 182 1.97 -6.48 1.34
CA GLY A 182 3.29 -6.71 1.93
C GLY A 182 3.25 -6.60 3.46
N SER A 183 2.36 -5.76 3.99
CA SER A 183 2.24 -5.48 5.42
C SER A 183 0.91 -4.82 5.78
N TYR A 184 0.72 -4.46 7.06
CA TYR A 184 -0.38 -3.61 7.50
C TYR A 184 -0.41 -2.26 6.77
N ALA A 185 0.74 -1.64 6.45
CA ALA A 185 0.72 -0.37 5.72
C ALA A 185 0.18 -0.51 4.31
N SER A 186 0.33 -1.66 3.65
CA SER A 186 -0.34 -1.90 2.35
C SER A 186 -1.85 -1.75 2.47
N TRP A 187 -2.43 -2.22 3.58
CA TRP A 187 -3.85 -2.05 3.88
C TRP A 187 -4.19 -0.60 4.21
N LEU A 188 -3.34 0.06 5.01
CA LEU A 188 -3.54 1.45 5.44
C LEU A 188 -3.59 2.42 4.25
N VAL A 189 -2.61 2.36 3.36
CA VAL A 189 -2.59 3.22 2.17
C VAL A 189 -3.73 2.89 1.22
N SER A 190 -4.14 1.62 1.12
CA SER A 190 -5.30 1.25 0.30
C SER A 190 -6.59 1.85 0.85
N MET A 191 -6.77 1.83 2.18
CA MET A 191 -7.90 2.49 2.85
C MET A 191 -7.89 4.00 2.61
N TRP A 192 -6.73 4.66 2.66
CA TRP A 192 -6.62 6.08 2.31
C TRP A 192 -7.01 6.33 0.85
N GLY A 193 -6.58 5.48 -0.07
CA GLY A 193 -6.97 5.57 -1.47
C GLY A 193 -8.48 5.49 -1.65
N HIS A 194 -9.16 4.55 -0.98
CA HIS A 194 -10.62 4.47 -1.03
C HIS A 194 -11.28 5.73 -0.47
N ARG A 195 -10.78 6.30 0.64
CA ARG A 195 -11.31 7.57 1.16
C ARG A 195 -11.18 8.71 0.16
N GLU A 196 -10.01 8.86 -0.46
CA GLU A 196 -9.75 9.91 -1.45
C GLU A 196 -10.62 9.75 -2.71
N ALA A 197 -10.92 8.51 -3.12
CA ALA A 197 -11.79 8.24 -4.27
C ALA A 197 -13.26 8.64 -4.04
N HIS A 198 -13.68 8.79 -2.78
CA HIS A 198 -15.04 9.13 -2.37
C HIS A 198 -15.16 10.52 -1.73
N ALA A 199 -14.08 11.31 -1.72
CA ALA A 199 -14.04 12.70 -1.26
C ALA A 199 -14.44 13.67 -2.39
#